data_AF-A0A6V7IN01-F1
#
_entry.id   AF-A0A6V7IN01-F1
#
_cell.length_a   1.000
_cell.length_b   1.000
_cell.length_c   1.000
_cell.angle_alpha   90.00
_cell.angle_beta   90.00
_cell.angle_gamma   90.00
#
_symmetry.space_group_name_H-M   'P 1'
#
loop_
_entity.id
_entity.type
_entity.pdbx_description
1 polymer ?
#
loop_
_entity_poly.entity_id
_entity_poly.type
_entity_poly.pdbx_seq_one_letter_code
_entity_poly.pdbx_strand_id
1 'polypeptide(L)'
;EPQWDLECLTKSMTISQFLDKLEEDKEGKNWYYFDYKYMREWFNDKPEILSAVDWSPFGFDQKGEDSTLWIGSRGAHTNCHQDAYGCNLVAQIEG
;
A
#
# COMPACT_ATOMS: atom_id res chain seq x y z
N GLU A 1 10.07 -22.74 5.74
CA GLU A 1 11.02 -21.75 5.21
C GLU A 1 10.45 -20.34 5.33
N PRO A 2 11.26 -19.35 5.77
CA PRO A 2 10.89 -17.94 5.63
C PRO A 2 10.65 -17.62 4.15
N GLN A 3 9.56 -16.91 3.86
CA GLN A 3 9.33 -16.36 2.54
C GLN A 3 10.26 -15.16 2.36
N TRP A 4 10.95 -15.10 1.23
CA TRP A 4 11.86 -14.01 0.87
C TRP A 4 11.30 -13.32 -0.38
N ASP A 5 11.27 -11.99 -0.37
CA ASP A 5 10.69 -11.18 -1.47
C ASP A 5 11.46 -11.26 -2.80
N LEU A 6 12.49 -12.11 -2.88
CA LEU A 6 13.35 -12.24 -4.06
C LEU A 6 12.66 -12.89 -5.27
N GLU A 7 11.52 -13.56 -5.05
CA GLU A 7 10.78 -14.29 -6.09
C GLU A 7 9.40 -13.68 -6.42
N CYS A 8 9.21 -12.39 -6.14
CA CYS A 8 7.96 -11.70 -6.50
C CYS A 8 7.98 -11.20 -7.96
N LEU A 9 7.02 -11.66 -8.77
CA LEU A 9 6.84 -11.19 -10.14
C LEU A 9 6.19 -9.80 -10.17
N THR A 10 6.93 -8.81 -10.68
CA THR A 10 6.36 -7.47 -10.93
C THR A 10 5.56 -7.47 -12.23
N LYS A 11 4.33 -6.93 -12.19
CA LYS A 11 3.49 -6.70 -13.37
C LYS A 11 2.97 -5.25 -13.35
N SER A 12 2.92 -4.63 -14.52
CA SER A 12 2.28 -3.33 -14.70
C SER A 12 0.85 -3.51 -15.19
N MET A 13 -0.09 -2.82 -14.55
CA MET A 13 -1.51 -2.83 -14.89
C MET A 13 -2.19 -1.55 -14.40
N THR A 14 -3.35 -1.20 -14.95
CA THR A 14 -4.20 -0.12 -14.41
C THR A 14 -4.92 -0.60 -13.14
N ILE A 15 -5.46 0.33 -12.33
CA ILE A 15 -6.30 -0.05 -11.19
C ILE A 15 -7.51 -0.86 -11.64
N SER A 16 -8.15 -0.51 -12.77
CA SER A 16 -9.27 -1.31 -13.30
C SER A 16 -8.86 -2.75 -13.59
N GLN A 17 -7.71 -2.94 -14.26
CA GLN A 17 -7.18 -4.28 -14.53
C GLN A 17 -6.81 -5.03 -13.25
N PHE A 18 -6.30 -4.33 -12.24
CA PHE A 18 -6.04 -4.92 -10.93
C PHE A 18 -7.34 -5.41 -10.29
N LEU A 19 -8.39 -4.59 -10.27
CA LEU A 19 -9.71 -4.97 -9.73
C LEU A 19 -10.32 -6.14 -10.51
N ASP A 20 -10.28 -6.12 -11.83
CA ASP A 20 -10.73 -7.23 -12.68
C ASP A 20 -9.98 -8.52 -12.32
N LYS A 21 -8.67 -8.44 -12.07
CA LYS A 21 -7.86 -9.60 -11.64
C LYS A 21 -8.25 -10.11 -10.25
N LEU A 22 -8.60 -9.22 -9.33
CA LEU A 22 -9.11 -9.63 -8.01
C LEU A 22 -10.45 -10.36 -8.12
N GLU A 23 -11.31 -9.94 -9.05
CA GLU A 23 -12.57 -10.61 -9.33
C GLU A 23 -12.40 -11.95 -10.06
N GLU A 24 -11.39 -12.09 -10.91
CA GLU A 24 -11.06 -13.34 -11.58
C GLU A 24 -10.47 -14.38 -10.61
N ASP A 25 -9.59 -13.97 -9.70
CA ASP A 25 -8.95 -14.85 -8.70
C ASP A 25 -9.77 -14.98 -7.40
N LYS A 26 -11.07 -15.32 -7.52
CA LYS A 26 -11.97 -15.46 -6.36
C LYS A 26 -11.52 -16.51 -5.36
N GLU A 27 -10.78 -17.51 -5.82
CA GLU A 27 -10.26 -18.58 -4.98
C GLU A 27 -9.01 -18.14 -4.18
N GLY A 28 -8.43 -16.98 -4.49
CA GLY A 28 -7.28 -16.42 -3.78
C GLY A 28 -6.03 -17.27 -3.93
N LYS A 29 -5.83 -17.89 -5.10
CA LYS A 29 -4.65 -18.73 -5.36
C LYS A 29 -3.40 -17.88 -5.48
N ASN A 30 -3.54 -16.67 -6.02
CA ASN A 30 -2.51 -15.66 -6.00
C ASN A 30 -2.95 -14.51 -5.09
N TRP A 31 -1.97 -13.80 -4.57
CA TRP A 31 -2.17 -12.53 -3.92
C TRP A 31 -1.35 -11.48 -4.64
N TYR A 32 -1.84 -10.25 -4.60
CA TYR A 32 -1.28 -9.10 -5.28
C TYR A 32 -1.17 -7.96 -4.30
N TYR A 33 -0.14 -7.15 -4.47
CA TYR A 33 0.08 -5.98 -3.63
C TYR A 33 0.67 -4.83 -4.43
N PHE A 34 0.38 -3.63 -3.96
CA PHE A 34 0.86 -2.37 -4.47
C PHE A 34 1.19 -1.50 -3.24
N ASP A 35 2.41 -1.63 -2.77
CA ASP A 35 2.89 -1.09 -1.50
C ASP A 35 4.01 -0.05 -1.68
N TYR A 36 4.29 0.66 -0.59
CA TYR A 36 5.33 1.70 -0.50
C TYR A 36 5.24 2.77 -1.60
N LYS A 37 4.02 3.10 -2.03
CA LYS A 37 3.80 4.08 -3.09
C LYS A 37 3.70 5.46 -2.48
N TYR A 38 4.73 6.27 -2.65
CA TYR A 38 4.74 7.63 -2.13
C TYR A 38 3.56 8.42 -2.67
N MET A 39 2.68 8.86 -1.76
CA MET A 39 1.43 9.51 -2.15
C MET A 39 1.69 10.78 -2.95
N ARG A 40 2.74 11.55 -2.61
CA ARG A 40 3.15 12.75 -3.39
C ARG A 40 3.45 12.45 -4.87
N GLU A 41 3.89 11.24 -5.21
CA GLU A 41 4.24 10.86 -6.58
C GLU A 41 2.98 10.42 -7.34
N TRP A 42 2.11 9.66 -6.68
CA TRP A 42 0.91 9.05 -7.27
C TRP A 42 -0.32 9.96 -7.27
N PHE A 43 -0.36 10.96 -6.39
CA PHE A 43 -1.45 11.94 -6.26
C PHE A 43 -0.98 13.38 -6.48
N ASN A 44 0.11 13.58 -7.24
CA ASN A 44 0.62 14.92 -7.54
C ASN A 44 -0.41 15.85 -8.22
N ASP A 45 -1.38 15.25 -8.91
CA ASP A 45 -2.47 15.93 -9.62
C ASP A 45 -3.76 16.03 -8.78
N LYS A 46 -3.74 15.51 -7.55
CA LYS A 46 -4.89 15.43 -6.62
C LYS A 46 -4.50 15.93 -5.23
N PRO A 47 -4.20 17.24 -5.08
CA PRO A 47 -3.76 17.82 -3.81
C PRO A 47 -4.78 17.62 -2.67
N GLU A 48 -6.06 17.47 -2.99
CA GLU A 48 -7.12 17.19 -2.02
C GLU A 48 -6.90 15.87 -1.28
N ILE A 49 -6.38 14.83 -1.96
CA ILE A 49 -6.08 13.53 -1.35
C ILE A 49 -4.91 13.65 -0.38
N LEU A 50 -3.87 14.40 -0.76
CA LEU A 50 -2.70 14.64 0.10
C LEU A 50 -3.10 15.43 1.35
N SER A 51 -3.93 16.46 1.18
CA SER A 51 -4.41 17.30 2.29
C SER A 51 -5.38 16.59 3.25
N ALA A 52 -5.99 15.48 2.82
CA ALA A 52 -6.90 14.69 3.66
C ALA A 52 -6.16 13.84 4.71
N VAL A 53 -4.85 13.63 4.55
CA VAL A 53 -4.03 12.88 5.49
C VAL A 53 -3.23 13.85 6.37
N ASP A 54 -3.57 13.87 7.65
CA ASP A 54 -2.90 14.68 8.67
C ASP A 54 -2.61 13.82 9.91
N TRP A 55 -1.32 13.63 10.21
CA TRP A 55 -0.88 12.86 11.37
C TRP A 55 -0.66 13.73 12.61
N SER A 56 -0.81 15.05 12.51
CA SER A 56 -0.60 15.98 13.62
C SER A 56 -1.46 15.70 14.87
N PRO A 57 -2.71 15.17 14.78
CA PRO A 57 -3.47 14.77 15.97
C PRO A 57 -2.81 13.67 16.81
N PHE A 58 -1.87 12.91 16.22
CA PHE A 58 -1.10 11.86 16.90
C PHE A 58 0.27 12.35 17.38
N GLY A 59 0.60 13.64 17.19
CA GLY A 59 1.88 14.23 17.58
C GLY A 59 2.98 14.08 16.52
N PHE A 60 2.61 13.84 15.26
CA PHE A 60 3.54 13.66 14.13
C PHE A 60 3.29 14.76 13.08
N ASP A 61 4.33 15.50 12.69
CA ASP A 61 4.20 16.60 11.73
C ASP A 61 4.06 16.13 10.26
N GLN A 62 4.17 14.83 10.03
CA GLN A 62 4.03 14.19 8.72
C GLN A 62 2.61 14.36 8.15
N LYS A 63 2.53 14.46 6.83
CA LYS A 63 1.26 14.63 6.09
C LYS A 63 1.11 13.63 4.97
N GLY A 64 0.08 13.80 4.14
CA GLY A 64 -0.09 13.01 2.92
C GLY A 64 1.14 13.03 2.01
N GLU A 65 1.87 14.15 1.89
CA GLU A 65 3.08 14.20 1.06
C GLU A 65 4.21 13.27 1.56
N ASP A 66 4.25 13.01 2.86
CA ASP A 66 5.24 12.13 3.51
C ASP A 66 4.77 10.68 3.62
N SER A 67 3.50 10.42 3.26
CA SER A 67 2.85 9.13 3.46
C SER A 67 3.02 8.20 2.25
N THR A 68 2.89 6.89 2.51
CA THR A 68 2.84 5.87 1.46
C THR A 68 1.46 5.21 1.41
N LEU A 69 1.03 4.85 0.19
CA LEU A 69 -0.20 4.09 -0.07
C LEU A 69 0.14 2.61 -0.22
N TRP A 70 -0.71 1.78 0.38
CA TRP A 70 -0.66 0.32 0.30
C TRP A 70 -2.02 -0.21 -0.12
N ILE A 71 -2.03 -1.10 -1.11
CA ILE A 71 -3.21 -1.84 -1.55
C ILE A 71 -2.81 -3.32 -1.61
N GLY A 72 -3.57 -4.19 -0.95
CA GLY A 72 -3.37 -5.63 -0.95
C GLY A 72 -4.65 -6.36 -1.35
N SER A 73 -4.51 -7.45 -2.11
CA SER A 73 -5.61 -8.38 -2.33
C SER A 73 -5.89 -9.20 -1.07
N ARG A 74 -7.00 -9.94 -1.07
CA ARG A 74 -7.25 -10.98 -0.07
C ARG A 74 -6.06 -11.93 0.02
N GLY A 75 -5.58 -12.20 1.24
CA GLY A 75 -4.45 -13.10 1.49
C GLY A 75 -3.06 -12.47 1.27
N ALA A 76 -2.98 -11.22 0.79
CA ALA A 76 -1.73 -10.49 0.75
C ALA A 76 -1.15 -10.35 2.16
N HIS A 77 0.15 -10.56 2.27
CA HIS A 77 0.88 -10.44 3.52
C HIS A 77 2.28 -9.92 3.24
N THR A 78 2.86 -9.26 4.24
CA THR A 78 4.25 -8.86 4.23
C THR A 78 5.02 -9.80 5.13
N ASN A 79 6.20 -10.22 4.68
CA ASN A 79 7.08 -11.06 5.47
C ASN A 79 7.46 -10.38 6.79
N CYS A 80 7.77 -11.16 7.83
CA CYS A 80 8.18 -10.60 9.11
C CYS A 80 9.45 -9.79 8.95
N HIS A 81 9.40 -8.50 9.31
CA HIS A 81 10.53 -7.58 9.22
C HIS A 81 10.48 -6.56 10.36
N GLN A 82 11.56 -5.80 10.50
CA GLN A 82 11.65 -4.66 11.41
C GLN A 82 11.83 -3.39 10.59
N ASP A 83 10.96 -2.41 10.81
CA ASP A 83 11.05 -1.11 10.16
C ASP A 83 12.29 -0.33 10.60
N ALA A 84 12.90 0.38 9.65
CA ALA A 84 14.05 1.24 9.91
C ALA A 84 13.69 2.62 10.49
N TYR A 85 12.42 3.01 10.42
CA TYR A 85 11.93 4.37 10.74
C TYR A 85 11.59 4.59 12.23
N GLY A 86 11.82 3.60 13.09
CA GLY A 86 11.49 3.66 14.52
C GLY A 86 10.04 3.27 14.82
N CYS A 87 9.06 4.02 14.31
CA CYS A 87 7.63 3.67 14.41
C CYS A 87 6.86 4.07 13.14
N ASN A 88 5.80 3.31 12.84
CA ASN A 88 4.88 3.59 11.74
C ASN A 88 3.49 3.94 12.28
N LEU A 89 2.86 4.94 11.67
CA LEU A 89 1.41 5.15 11.79
C LEU A 89 0.74 4.55 10.56
N VAL A 90 -0.30 3.75 10.79
CA VAL A 90 -1.05 3.07 9.74
C VAL A 90 -2.53 3.39 9.90
N ALA A 91 -3.13 3.97 8.87
CA ALA A 91 -4.57 4.16 8.78
C ALA A 91 -5.14 3.19 7.74
N GLN A 92 -5.98 2.27 8.20
CA GLN A 92 -6.70 1.37 7.33
C GLN A 92 -7.99 2.04 6.85
N ILE A 93 -8.11 2.21 5.54
CA ILE A 93 -9.29 2.85 4.91
C ILE A 93 -10.38 1.81 4.61
N GLU A 94 -9.97 0.63 4.12
CA GLU A 94 -10.86 -0.46 3.74
C GLU A 94 -10.16 -1.82 3.97
N GLY A 95 -10.94 -2.86 4.28
CA GLY A 95 -10.46 -4.24 4.48
C GLY A 95 -10.81 -4.84 5.84
#